data_AF-A0AA43UGR5-F1
#
_entry.id   AF-A0AA43UGR5-F1
#
_cell.length_a   1.000
_cell.length_b   1.000
_cell.length_c   1.000
_cell.angle_alpha   90.00
_cell.angle_beta   90.00
_cell.angle_gamma   90.00
#
_symmetry.space_group_name_H-M   'P 1'
#
loop_
_entity.id
_entity.type
_entity.pdbx_description
1 polymer ?
#
loop_
_entity_poly.entity_id
_entity_poly.type
_entity_poly.pdbx_seq_one_letter_code
_entity_poly.pdbx_strand_id
1 'polypeptide(L)'
;MIIIITGTPGTGKTTISSKLAENIGAELVPVNKLAENENLFLGTDPKRGYQIVDIGALDKSIDDIKKRYNDNEIIIVEGHLAQDYPNADMIIVLRCQPDILNNRLNRRNWSHNKIKENVSAEILGICSSESYESYGDIVQEIDTSKNNIDECVTLLKKIILGDISYPIGEIDYLMDYCSFLD
;
A
#
# COMPACT_ATOMS: atom_id res chain seq x y z
N MET A 1 -4.65 -16.11 -6.68
CA MET A 1 -3.92 -15.47 -5.57
C MET A 1 -4.18 -13.97 -5.56
N ILE A 2 -4.52 -13.38 -4.40
CA ILE A 2 -4.68 -11.93 -4.18
C ILE A 2 -3.49 -11.44 -3.37
N ILE A 3 -2.79 -10.45 -3.91
CA ILE A 3 -1.63 -9.82 -3.28
C ILE A 3 -1.97 -8.35 -3.06
N ILE A 4 -1.92 -7.89 -1.82
CA ILE A 4 -2.09 -6.48 -1.51
C ILE A 4 -0.74 -5.78 -1.55
N ILE A 5 -0.70 -4.61 -2.20
CA ILE A 5 0.42 -3.67 -2.08
C ILE A 5 -0.10 -2.40 -1.40
N THR A 6 0.34 -2.19 -0.15
CA THR A 6 -0.05 -1.05 0.70
C THR A 6 1.19 -0.26 1.16
N GLY A 7 0.99 0.71 2.05
CA GLY A 7 1.99 1.62 2.58
C GLY A 7 1.51 3.06 2.56
N THR A 8 2.26 3.95 3.20
CA THR A 8 1.92 5.37 3.30
C THR A 8 1.80 6.04 1.92
N PRO A 9 0.90 7.01 1.70
CA PRO A 9 0.89 7.79 0.46
C PRO A 9 2.27 8.37 0.11
N GLY A 10 2.78 8.05 -1.08
CA GLY A 10 4.09 8.52 -1.55
C GLY A 10 5.24 7.50 -1.46
N THR A 11 5.02 6.33 -0.85
CA THR A 11 6.03 5.26 -0.75
C THR A 11 6.36 4.62 -2.10
N GLY A 12 5.44 4.63 -3.06
CA GLY A 12 5.70 4.16 -4.44
C GLY A 12 4.74 3.11 -4.97
N LYS A 13 3.70 2.75 -4.19
CA LYS A 13 2.66 1.75 -4.51
C LYS A 13 2.28 1.71 -5.99
N THR A 14 1.62 2.76 -6.50
CA THR A 14 1.12 2.82 -7.88
C THR A 14 2.19 2.57 -8.95
N THR A 15 3.41 3.07 -8.76
CA THR A 15 4.50 2.89 -9.73
C THR A 15 5.02 1.47 -9.71
N ILE A 16 5.26 0.93 -8.51
CA ILE A 16 5.82 -0.41 -8.32
C ILE A 16 4.80 -1.50 -8.66
N SER A 17 3.54 -1.35 -8.24
CA SER A 17 2.46 -2.30 -8.53
C SER A 17 2.16 -2.38 -10.02
N SER A 18 2.13 -1.25 -10.73
CA SER A 18 1.95 -1.20 -12.19
C SER A 18 3.06 -1.98 -12.92
N LYS A 19 4.32 -1.68 -12.59
CA LYS A 19 5.45 -2.36 -13.22
C LYS A 19 5.52 -3.84 -12.86
N LEU A 20 5.20 -4.20 -11.61
CA LEU A 20 5.13 -5.60 -11.17
C LEU A 20 4.05 -6.36 -11.92
N ALA A 21 2.83 -5.80 -12.02
CA ALA A 21 1.70 -6.41 -12.71
C ALA A 21 2.04 -6.72 -14.18
N GLU A 22 2.64 -5.77 -14.89
CA GLU A 22 3.14 -5.96 -16.25
C GLU A 22 4.19 -7.09 -16.32
N ASN A 23 5.12 -7.13 -15.35
CA ASN A 23 6.22 -8.10 -15.33
C ASN A 23 5.79 -9.55 -15.11
N ILE A 24 4.67 -9.77 -14.40
CA ILE A 24 4.17 -11.09 -14.04
C ILE A 24 2.85 -11.44 -14.73
N GLY A 25 2.31 -10.55 -15.57
CA GLY A 25 1.01 -10.73 -16.23
C GLY A 25 -0.17 -10.78 -15.25
N ALA A 26 -0.10 -10.04 -14.14
CA ALA A 26 -1.18 -9.98 -13.15
C ALA A 26 -2.19 -8.89 -13.47
N GLU A 27 -3.43 -9.08 -13.02
CA GLU A 27 -4.43 -8.02 -12.98
C GLU A 27 -4.06 -7.01 -11.90
N LEU A 28 -4.09 -5.72 -12.21
CA LEU A 28 -3.90 -4.65 -11.23
C LEU A 28 -5.23 -3.96 -10.92
N VAL A 29 -5.60 -3.96 -9.65
CA VAL A 29 -6.81 -3.33 -9.12
C VAL A 29 -6.43 -2.19 -8.17
N PRO A 30 -6.35 -0.93 -8.64
CA PRO A 30 -6.16 0.22 -7.75
C PRO A 30 -7.47 0.54 -7.02
N VAL A 31 -7.54 0.32 -5.71
CA VAL A 31 -8.80 0.39 -4.95
C VAL A 31 -9.45 1.76 -4.97
N ASN A 32 -8.65 2.83 -5.00
CA ASN A 32 -9.17 4.19 -5.10
C ASN A 32 -9.92 4.40 -6.44
N LYS A 33 -9.36 3.89 -7.55
CA LYS A 33 -10.01 3.99 -8.85
C LYS A 33 -11.23 3.08 -8.92
N LEU A 34 -11.17 1.90 -8.30
CA LEU A 34 -12.32 1.00 -8.22
C LEU A 34 -13.49 1.67 -7.49
N ALA A 35 -13.23 2.26 -6.32
CA ALA A 35 -14.22 2.99 -5.54
C ALA A 35 -14.79 4.20 -6.32
N GLU A 36 -13.95 4.96 -7.02
CA GLU A 36 -14.37 6.07 -7.88
C GLU A 36 -15.26 5.60 -9.05
N ASN A 37 -14.84 4.58 -9.78
CA ASN A 37 -15.54 4.08 -10.97
C ASN A 37 -16.90 3.45 -10.64
N GLU A 38 -17.00 2.78 -9.50
CA GLU A 38 -18.22 2.11 -9.05
C GLU A 38 -19.04 2.97 -8.07
N ASN A 39 -18.57 4.19 -7.78
CA ASN A 39 -19.21 5.14 -6.86
C ASN A 39 -19.48 4.54 -5.46
N LEU A 40 -18.47 3.86 -4.89
CA LEU A 40 -18.54 3.14 -3.62
C LEU A 40 -18.31 4.07 -2.43
N PHE A 41 -19.18 5.08 -2.25
CA PHE A 41 -19.02 6.09 -1.22
C PHE A 41 -20.28 6.23 -0.35
N LEU A 42 -20.09 6.31 0.97
CA LEU A 42 -21.13 6.56 1.96
C LEU A 42 -21.41 8.05 2.18
N GLY A 43 -20.52 8.91 1.69
CA GLY A 43 -20.62 10.37 1.84
C GLY A 43 -19.25 11.04 1.91
N THR A 44 -19.21 12.22 2.53
CA THR A 44 -17.99 13.01 2.69
C THR A 44 -17.78 13.37 4.17
N ASP A 45 -16.57 13.20 4.67
CA ASP A 45 -16.17 13.64 6.01
C ASP A 45 -16.32 15.17 6.12
N PRO A 46 -17.14 15.68 7.06
CA PRO A 46 -17.45 17.11 7.15
C PRO A 46 -16.28 17.97 7.64
N LYS A 47 -15.26 17.39 8.28
CA LYS A 47 -14.08 18.10 8.80
C LYS A 47 -12.94 18.11 7.78
N ARG A 48 -12.69 16.96 7.17
CA ARG A 48 -11.53 16.72 6.29
C ARG A 48 -11.86 16.88 4.81
N GLY A 49 -13.14 16.80 4.44
CA GLY A 49 -13.61 16.84 3.05
C GLY A 49 -13.27 15.58 2.26
N TYR A 50 -12.95 14.47 2.92
CA TYR A 50 -12.57 13.21 2.28
C TYR A 50 -13.81 12.37 1.99
N GLN A 51 -13.83 11.68 0.85
CA GLN A 51 -14.90 10.72 0.59
C GLN A 51 -14.76 9.53 1.55
N ILE A 52 -15.87 9.14 2.16
CA ILE A 52 -15.97 7.97 3.03
C ILE A 52 -16.29 6.79 2.12
N VAL A 53 -15.33 5.88 1.95
CA VAL A 53 -15.48 4.70 1.10
C VAL A 53 -16.33 3.65 1.83
N ASP A 54 -17.25 3.02 1.09
CA ASP A 54 -17.96 1.83 1.58
C ASP A 54 -17.05 0.61 1.44
N ILE A 55 -16.33 0.27 2.51
CA ILE A 55 -15.38 -0.86 2.53
C ILE A 55 -16.08 -2.19 2.21
N GLY A 56 -17.28 -2.42 2.72
CA GLY A 56 -18.01 -3.66 2.46
C GLY A 56 -18.48 -3.78 1.01
N ALA A 57 -18.75 -2.66 0.33
CA ALA A 57 -19.01 -2.66 -1.10
C ALA A 57 -17.71 -2.85 -1.91
N LEU A 58 -16.61 -2.21 -1.50
CA LEU A 58 -15.29 -2.36 -2.12
C LEU A 58 -14.81 -3.82 -2.08
N ASP A 59 -14.97 -4.51 -0.95
CA ASP A 59 -14.62 -5.92 -0.79
C ASP A 59 -15.39 -6.80 -1.78
N LYS A 60 -16.70 -6.57 -1.92
CA LYS A 60 -17.53 -7.30 -2.89
C LYS A 60 -17.08 -7.07 -4.33
N SER A 61 -16.68 -5.85 -4.67
CA SER A 61 -16.16 -5.53 -6.00
C SER A 61 -14.84 -6.26 -6.27
N ILE A 62 -13.95 -6.37 -5.27
CA ILE A 62 -12.72 -7.17 -5.36
C ILE A 62 -13.05 -8.66 -5.52
N ASP A 63 -13.99 -9.20 -4.74
CA ASP A 63 -14.46 -10.59 -4.86
C ASP A 63 -15.04 -10.88 -6.27
N ASP A 64 -15.82 -9.96 -6.82
CA ASP A 64 -16.42 -10.10 -8.15
C ASP A 64 -15.39 -10.01 -9.29
N ILE A 65 -14.31 -9.25 -9.09
CA ILE A 65 -13.15 -9.30 -9.97
C ILE A 65 -12.48 -10.66 -9.83
N LYS A 66 -12.21 -11.14 -8.61
CA LYS A 66 -11.53 -12.42 -8.36
C LYS A 66 -12.24 -13.60 -9.03
N LYS A 67 -13.57 -13.63 -9.05
CA LYS A 67 -14.37 -14.68 -9.72
C LYS A 67 -14.13 -14.79 -11.23
N ARG A 68 -13.54 -13.78 -11.88
CA ARG A 68 -13.23 -13.79 -13.32
C ARG A 68 -11.89 -14.45 -13.64
N TYR A 69 -11.09 -14.76 -12.62
CA TYR A 69 -9.75 -15.31 -12.75
C TYR A 69 -9.64 -16.67 -12.07
N ASN A 70 -8.78 -17.52 -12.61
CA ASN A 70 -8.50 -18.84 -12.04
C ASN A 70 -7.71 -18.71 -10.72
N ASP A 71 -7.66 -19.77 -9.93
CA ASP A 71 -6.97 -19.77 -8.63
C ASP A 71 -5.47 -19.49 -8.75
N ASN A 72 -4.86 -19.97 -9.83
CA ASN A 72 -3.44 -19.82 -10.14
C ASN A 72 -3.07 -18.41 -10.67
N GLU A 73 -4.05 -17.59 -11.04
CA GLU A 73 -3.81 -16.24 -11.53
C GLU A 73 -3.64 -15.25 -10.38
N ILE A 74 -2.73 -14.31 -10.56
CA ILE A 74 -2.38 -13.29 -9.57
C ILE A 74 -3.19 -12.03 -9.85
N ILE A 75 -3.80 -11.49 -8.79
CA ILE A 75 -4.43 -10.17 -8.77
C ILE A 75 -3.68 -9.34 -7.73
N ILE A 76 -3.19 -8.18 -8.16
CA ILE A 76 -2.55 -7.19 -7.29
C ILE A 76 -3.61 -6.14 -6.93
N VAL A 77 -3.92 -6.02 -5.66
CA VAL A 77 -4.82 -4.99 -5.13
C VAL A 77 -3.96 -3.89 -4.52
N GLU A 78 -4.02 -2.68 -5.07
CA GLU A 78 -3.15 -1.57 -4.68
C GLU A 78 -3.92 -0.44 -4.00
N GLY A 79 -3.41 0.01 -2.86
CA GLY A 79 -3.84 1.23 -2.19
C GLY A 79 -3.76 1.12 -0.68
N HIS A 80 -3.92 2.26 0.02
CA HIS A 80 -3.89 2.24 1.49
C HIS A 80 -5.12 1.54 2.08
N LEU A 81 -6.29 1.72 1.45
CA LEU A 81 -7.53 1.01 1.83
C LEU A 81 -7.53 -0.48 1.45
N ALA A 82 -6.56 -0.91 0.63
CA ALA A 82 -6.52 -2.31 0.19
C ALA A 82 -6.26 -3.27 1.36
N GLN A 83 -5.58 -2.80 2.41
CA GLN A 83 -5.25 -3.60 3.60
C GLN A 83 -6.47 -3.94 4.47
N ASP A 84 -7.66 -3.39 4.19
CA ASP A 84 -8.89 -3.72 4.90
C ASP A 84 -9.57 -4.97 4.30
N TYR A 85 -9.13 -5.44 3.13
CA TYR A 85 -9.76 -6.56 2.42
C TYR A 85 -9.44 -7.92 3.07
N PRO A 86 -10.42 -8.66 3.60
CA PRO A 86 -10.15 -9.77 4.52
C PRO A 86 -9.50 -11.02 3.88
N ASN A 87 -9.57 -11.21 2.56
CA ASN A 87 -9.23 -12.49 1.90
C ASN A 87 -7.95 -12.41 1.04
N ALA A 88 -6.92 -11.70 1.52
CA ALA A 88 -5.64 -11.63 0.82
C ALA A 88 -4.74 -12.84 1.14
N ASP A 89 -4.00 -13.32 0.13
CA ASP A 89 -3.03 -14.41 0.29
C ASP A 89 -1.66 -13.88 0.78
N MET A 90 -1.37 -12.60 0.51
CA MET A 90 -0.13 -11.92 0.90
C MET A 90 -0.32 -10.40 0.93
N ILE A 91 0.35 -9.74 1.87
CA ILE A 91 0.35 -8.27 1.98
C ILE A 91 1.79 -7.80 1.98
N ILE A 92 2.07 -6.83 1.10
CA ILE A 92 3.38 -6.22 1.00
C ILE A 92 3.26 -4.72 1.28
N VAL A 93 3.85 -4.30 2.39
CA VAL A 93 3.90 -2.91 2.84
C VAL A 93 5.14 -2.25 2.27
N LEU A 94 4.94 -1.26 1.40
CA LEU A 94 6.04 -0.44 0.90
C LEU A 94 6.35 0.67 1.90
N ARG A 95 7.58 0.65 2.40
CA ARG A 95 8.16 1.65 3.30
C ARG A 95 9.07 2.62 2.55
N CYS A 96 9.25 3.80 3.09
CA CYS A 96 10.07 4.85 2.47
C CYS A 96 10.68 5.76 3.54
N GLN A 97 11.96 6.07 3.39
CA GLN A 97 12.71 6.94 4.29
C GLN A 97 12.00 8.30 4.41
N PRO A 98 11.79 8.82 5.62
CA PRO A 98 10.95 9.99 5.87
C PRO A 98 11.34 11.23 5.05
N ASP A 99 12.63 11.53 4.89
CA ASP A 99 13.11 12.65 4.09
C ASP A 99 12.76 12.52 2.61
N ILE A 100 12.90 11.31 2.07
CA ILE A 100 12.54 11.02 0.67
C ILE A 100 11.02 11.13 0.51
N LEU A 101 10.26 10.58 1.45
CA LEU A 101 8.80 10.65 1.45
C LEU A 101 8.32 12.11 1.52
N ASN A 102 8.86 12.91 2.43
CA ASN A 102 8.57 14.34 2.57
C ASN A 102 8.82 15.08 1.26
N ASN A 103 9.98 14.85 0.62
CA ASN A 103 10.31 15.44 -0.67
C ASN A 103 9.32 15.03 -1.79
N ARG A 104 8.89 13.77 -1.83
CA ARG A 104 7.88 13.29 -2.78
C ARG A 104 6.51 13.93 -2.54
N LEU A 105 6.12 14.10 -1.27
CA LEU A 105 4.82 14.66 -0.89
C LEU A 105 4.75 16.18 -1.10
N ASN A 106 5.85 16.91 -0.88
CA ASN A 106 5.94 18.36 -1.16
C ASN A 106 5.66 18.68 -2.65
N ARG A 107 5.93 17.75 -3.57
CA ARG A 107 5.63 17.92 -5.00
C ARG A 107 4.15 17.75 -5.34
N ARG A 108 3.30 17.33 -4.40
CA ARG A 108 1.87 17.04 -4.62
C ARG A 108 0.95 18.24 -4.33
N ASN A 109 1.48 19.44 -4.07
CA ASN A 109 0.70 20.63 -3.68
C ASN A 109 -0.25 20.38 -2.49
N TRP A 110 0.14 19.51 -1.56
CA TRP A 110 -0.62 19.28 -0.33
C TRP A 110 -0.29 20.33 0.72
N SER A 111 -1.21 20.54 1.66
CA SER A 111 -0.93 21.40 2.81
C SER A 111 0.20 20.81 3.66
N HIS A 112 0.99 21.69 4.29
CA HIS A 112 2.10 21.27 5.14
C HIS A 112 1.64 20.31 6.25
N ASN A 113 0.47 20.56 6.86
CA ASN A 113 -0.11 19.68 7.87
C ASN A 113 -0.40 18.27 7.34
N LYS A 114 -0.95 18.16 6.12
CA LYS A 114 -1.22 16.84 5.50
C LYS A 114 0.07 16.09 5.20
N ILE A 115 1.11 16.80 4.75
CA ILE A 115 2.44 16.20 4.54
C ILE A 115 3.00 15.71 5.87
N LYS A 116 2.98 16.55 6.91
CA LYS A 116 3.45 16.21 8.26
C LYS A 116 2.74 14.98 8.83
N GLU A 117 1.42 14.89 8.67
CA GLU A 117 0.61 13.74 9.08
C GLU A 117 1.07 12.45 8.40
N ASN A 118 1.24 12.47 7.07
CA ASN A 118 1.65 11.28 6.33
C ASN A 118 3.10 10.87 6.63
N VAL A 119 4.03 11.81 6.74
CA VAL A 119 5.42 11.50 7.12
C VAL A 119 5.47 10.93 8.54
N SER A 120 4.70 11.49 9.48
CA SER A 120 4.60 10.95 10.84
C SER A 120 4.03 9.54 10.85
N ALA A 121 3.01 9.26 10.03
CA ALA A 121 2.43 7.92 9.92
C ALA A 121 3.44 6.89 9.38
N GLU A 122 4.29 7.28 8.43
CA GLU A 122 5.37 6.43 7.92
C GLU A 122 6.44 6.13 8.99
N ILE A 123 6.82 7.15 9.76
CA ILE A 123 7.78 7.03 10.85
C ILE A 123 7.26 6.07 11.93
N LEU A 124 5.98 6.22 12.29
CA LEU A 124 5.32 5.38 13.27
C LEU A 124 4.96 3.99 12.75
N GLY A 125 5.19 3.70 11.46
CA GLY A 125 4.89 2.40 10.86
C GLY A 125 3.41 2.05 10.86
N ILE A 126 2.51 3.04 10.72
CA ILE A 126 1.06 2.83 10.85
C ILE A 126 0.52 1.77 9.88
N CYS A 127 0.84 1.87 8.58
CA CYS A 127 0.38 0.86 7.62
C CYS A 127 0.92 -0.54 7.92
N SER A 128 2.14 -0.63 8.46
CA SER A 128 2.74 -1.91 8.86
C SER A 128 2.02 -2.51 10.05
N SER A 129 1.76 -1.69 11.07
CA SER A 129 1.02 -2.10 12.27
C SER A 129 -0.39 -2.57 11.91
N GLU A 130 -1.13 -1.77 11.15
CA GLU A 130 -2.50 -2.09 10.73
C GLU A 130 -2.55 -3.38 9.88
N SER A 131 -1.59 -3.55 8.97
CA SER A 131 -1.48 -4.78 8.17
C SER A 131 -1.18 -5.99 9.06
N TYR A 132 -0.25 -5.86 10.01
CA TYR A 132 0.10 -6.96 10.90
C TYR A 132 -1.04 -7.34 11.85
N GLU A 133 -1.78 -6.36 12.37
CA GLU A 133 -2.98 -6.62 13.18
C GLU A 133 -4.03 -7.42 12.40
N SER A 134 -4.16 -7.17 11.11
CA SER A 134 -5.17 -7.81 10.25
C SER A 134 -4.74 -9.20 9.75
N TYR A 135 -3.46 -9.39 9.46
CA TYR A 135 -2.98 -10.57 8.73
C TYR A 135 -1.83 -11.34 9.40
N GLY A 136 -1.20 -10.79 10.43
CA GLY A 136 -0.09 -11.44 11.14
C GLY A 136 1.13 -11.69 10.25
N ASP A 137 1.67 -12.90 10.32
CA ASP A 137 3.01 -13.22 9.79
C ASP A 137 3.08 -13.30 8.24
N ILE A 138 1.96 -13.20 7.53
CA ILE A 138 1.96 -13.13 6.05
C ILE A 138 2.31 -11.74 5.52
N VAL A 139 2.45 -10.74 6.40
CA VAL A 139 2.83 -9.38 6.05
C VAL A 139 4.34 -9.30 5.77
N GLN A 140 4.69 -8.65 4.66
CA GLN A 140 6.07 -8.42 4.25
C GLN A 140 6.33 -6.91 4.13
N GLU A 141 7.56 -6.46 4.41
CA GLU A 141 7.97 -5.07 4.23
C GLU A 141 9.09 -4.92 3.19
N ILE A 142 8.99 -3.89 2.34
CA ILE A 142 10.09 -3.48 1.48
C ILE A 142 10.39 -2.00 1.66
N ASP A 143 11.66 -1.68 1.90
CA ASP A 143 12.18 -0.32 1.86
C ASP A 143 12.45 0.12 0.41
N THR A 144 11.59 1.00 -0.10
CA THR A 144 11.69 1.55 -1.47
C THR A 144 12.75 2.66 -1.62
N SER A 145 13.45 3.01 -0.55
CA SER A 145 14.46 4.07 -0.52
C SER A 145 15.83 3.57 -0.96
N LYS A 146 16.12 2.30 -0.67
CA LYS A 146 17.42 1.67 -0.90
C LYS A 146 17.54 1.09 -2.31
N ASN A 147 16.43 1.02 -3.03
CA ASN A 147 16.31 0.31 -4.29
C ASN A 147 15.66 1.17 -5.36
N ASN A 148 16.09 1.01 -6.60
CA ASN A 148 15.35 1.56 -7.73
C ASN A 148 14.09 0.72 -8.01
N ILE A 149 13.24 1.18 -8.93
CA ILE A 149 11.95 0.54 -9.22
C ILE A 149 12.14 -0.91 -9.72
N ASP A 150 13.12 -1.16 -10.60
CA ASP A 150 13.40 -2.49 -11.15
C ASP A 150 13.87 -3.48 -10.08
N GLU A 151 14.71 -3.00 -9.17
CA GLU A 151 15.15 -3.78 -8.01
C GLU A 151 13.98 -4.09 -7.08
N CYS A 152 13.13 -3.11 -6.77
CA CYS A 152 11.92 -3.33 -5.96
C CYS A 152 11.03 -4.40 -6.60
N VAL A 153 10.77 -4.31 -7.91
CA VAL A 153 9.96 -5.31 -8.64
C VAL A 153 10.61 -6.69 -8.58
N THR A 154 11.93 -6.77 -8.72
CA THR A 154 12.67 -8.04 -8.61
C THR A 154 12.54 -8.66 -7.22
N LEU A 155 12.65 -7.85 -6.16
CA LEU A 155 12.46 -8.31 -4.78
C LEU A 155 11.03 -8.79 -4.55
N LEU A 156 10.02 -8.01 -4.98
CA LEU A 156 8.62 -8.40 -4.86
C LEU A 156 8.34 -9.73 -5.56
N LYS A 157 8.89 -9.96 -6.77
CA LYS A 157 8.74 -11.26 -7.45
C LYS A 157 9.29 -12.42 -6.62
N LYS A 158 10.47 -12.25 -6.02
CA LYS A 158 11.07 -13.28 -5.17
C LYS A 158 10.23 -13.54 -3.91
N ILE A 159 9.67 -12.51 -3.29
CA ILE A 159 8.76 -12.65 -2.15
C ILE A 159 7.50 -13.43 -2.56
N ILE A 160 6.89 -13.05 -3.67
CA ILE A 160 5.67 -13.67 -4.21
C ILE A 160 5.89 -15.16 -4.54
N LEU A 161 7.08 -15.51 -5.03
CA LEU A 161 7.47 -16.90 -5.30
C LEU A 161 7.88 -17.69 -4.04
N GLY A 162 8.04 -17.02 -2.89
CA GLY A 162 8.51 -17.63 -1.65
C GLY A 162 10.03 -17.85 -1.58
N ASP A 163 10.80 -17.27 -2.49
CA ASP A 163 12.27 -17.41 -2.53
C ASP A 163 12.96 -16.62 -1.41
N ILE A 164 12.36 -15.51 -0.98
CA ILE A 164 12.84 -14.64 0.10
C ILE A 164 11.67 -14.17 0.96
N SER A 165 11.95 -13.75 2.20
CA SER A 165 10.97 -13.12 3.08
C SER A 165 11.58 -11.92 3.79
N TYR A 166 10.77 -10.87 3.95
CA TYR A 166 11.06 -9.68 4.73
C TYR A 166 9.92 -9.44 5.72
N PRO A 167 9.90 -10.12 6.87
CA PRO A 167 8.87 -9.90 7.88
C PRO A 167 8.93 -8.46 8.42
N ILE A 168 7.86 -8.04 9.11
CA ILE A 168 7.80 -6.72 9.75
C ILE A 168 8.86 -6.54 10.83
N GLY A 169 9.27 -5.29 11.06
CA GLY A 169 10.07 -4.90 12.23
C GLY A 169 11.57 -4.69 11.97
N GLU A 170 12.04 -4.97 10.75
CA GLU A 170 13.41 -4.68 10.32
C GLU A 170 13.59 -3.21 9.88
N ILE A 171 12.49 -2.51 9.58
CA ILE A 171 12.50 -1.10 9.15
C ILE A 171 12.04 -0.19 10.29
N ASP A 172 13.00 0.50 10.90
CA ASP A 172 12.79 1.47 11.98
C ASP A 172 13.23 2.88 11.55
N TYR A 173 12.27 3.82 11.60
CA TYR A 173 12.48 5.24 11.33
C TYR A 173 12.23 6.12 12.56
N LEU A 174 12.10 5.56 13.77
CA LEU A 174 11.80 6.32 14.99
C LEU A 174 12.84 7.40 15.28
N MET A 175 14.11 7.15 14.94
CA MET A 175 15.17 8.16 15.09
C MET A 175 14.97 9.37 14.17
N ASP A 176 14.32 9.19 13.01
CA ASP A 176 13.97 10.28 12.10
C ASP A 176 12.82 11.14 12.66
N TYR A 177 12.03 10.62 13.61
CA TYR A 177 10.95 11.37 14.26
C TYR A 177 11.47 12.61 14.98
N CYS A 178 12.57 12.46 15.73
CA CYS A 178 13.18 13.55 16.49
C CYS A 178 13.60 14.70 15.56
N SER A 179 14.24 14.37 14.45
CA SER A 179 14.66 15.32 13.42
C SER A 179 13.50 16.02 12.71
N PHE A 180 12.29 15.45 12.76
CA PHE A 180 11.08 15.98 12.12
C PHE A 180 10.19 16.81 13.05
N LEU A 181 10.46 16.78 14.37
CA LEU A 181 9.79 17.62 15.37
C LEU A 181 10.43 18.99 15.54
N ASP A 182 11.73 19.10 15.24
CA ASP A 182 12.51 20.35 15.26
C ASP A 182 12.17 21.27 14.06
#